data_AF-A0A5S9MH50-F1
#
_entry.id   AF-A0A5S9MH50-F1
#
_cell.length_a   1.000
_cell.length_b   1.000
_cell.length_c   1.000
_cell.angle_alpha   90.00
_cell.angle_beta   90.00
_cell.angle_gamma   90.00
#
_symmetry.space_group_name_H-M   'P 1'
#
loop_
_entity.id
_entity.type
_entity.pdbx_description
1 polymer ?
#
loop_
_entity_poly.entity_id
_entity_poly.type
_entity_poly.pdbx_seq_one_letter_code
_entity_poly.pdbx_strand_id
1 'polypeptide(L)'
;MQLIHFAILSPFLLAFVVPFLYKYVRRIHTGWFVLILPILLFTYFIQMLHITSNGRTLFSQAEWIPSLGMNFTVYVDGLSLLFTLLITGIGSLVVLYSIFYLSKEKKKNSLALSTRICSCL
;
A
#
# COMPACT_ATOMS: atom_id res chain seq x y z
N MET A 1 7.85 15.93 12.10
CA MET A 1 8.07 16.56 10.79
C MET A 1 8.65 15.60 9.75
N GLN A 2 9.71 14.81 10.04
CA GLN A 2 10.29 13.88 9.06
C GLN A 2 9.44 12.64 8.70
N LEU A 3 8.56 12.20 9.60
CA LEU A 3 7.74 10.99 9.44
C LEU A 3 6.80 11.03 8.22
N ILE A 4 6.27 12.20 7.86
CA ILE A 4 5.38 12.35 6.69
C ILE A 4 6.13 12.06 5.38
N HIS A 5 7.38 12.48 5.26
CA HIS A 5 8.18 12.21 4.07
C HIS A 5 8.43 10.71 3.90
N PHE A 6 8.72 9.98 4.99
CA PHE A 6 8.83 8.53 4.97
C PHE A 6 7.51 7.85 4.62
N ALA A 7 6.38 8.34 5.15
CA ALA A 7 5.06 7.80 4.82
C ALA A 7 4.77 7.91 3.31
N ILE A 8 5.08 9.05 2.69
CA ILE A 8 4.90 9.29 1.25
C ILE A 8 5.85 8.44 0.40
N LEU A 9 7.11 8.26 0.84
CA LEU A 9 8.11 7.47 0.09
C LEU A 9 7.92 5.96 0.25
N SER A 10 7.29 5.51 1.33
CA SER A 10 7.15 4.09 1.66
C SER A 10 6.51 3.21 0.58
N PRO A 11 5.45 3.63 -0.17
CA PRO A 11 4.87 2.82 -1.22
C PRO A 11 5.80 2.68 -2.42
N PHE A 12 6.60 3.72 -2.71
CA PHE A 12 7.60 3.69 -3.78
C PHE A 12 8.74 2.75 -3.45
N LEU A 13 9.25 2.78 -2.21
CA LEU A 13 10.22 1.81 -1.73
C LEU A 13 9.65 0.39 -1.84
N LEU A 14 8.42 0.17 -1.39
CA LEU A 14 7.81 -1.16 -1.45
C LEU A 14 7.64 -1.63 -2.90
N ALA A 15 7.21 -0.76 -3.82
CA ALA A 15 7.12 -1.08 -5.24
C ALA A 15 8.46 -1.54 -5.85
N PHE A 16 9.58 -0.96 -5.41
CA PHE A 16 10.91 -1.38 -5.84
C PHE A 16 11.35 -2.72 -5.22
N VAL A 17 11.03 -2.96 -3.95
CA VAL A 17 11.44 -4.16 -3.21
C VAL A 17 10.56 -5.38 -3.56
N VAL A 18 9.28 -5.20 -3.89
CA VAL A 18 8.32 -6.28 -4.23
C VAL A 18 8.83 -7.26 -5.31
N PRO A 19 9.32 -6.83 -6.49
CA PRO A 19 9.80 -7.77 -7.50
C PRO A 19 11.04 -8.56 -7.04
N PHE A 20 11.90 -7.95 -6.22
CA PHE A 20 13.06 -8.62 -5.64
C PHE A 20 12.65 -9.68 -4.60
N LEU A 21 11.71 -9.33 -3.70
CA LEU A 21 11.11 -10.25 -2.73
C LEU A 21 10.39 -11.42 -3.40
N TYR A 22 9.67 -11.16 -4.50
CA TYR A 22 8.96 -12.21 -5.26
C TYR A 22 9.92 -13.27 -5.82
N LYS A 23 11.13 -12.85 -6.24
CA LYS A 23 12.15 -13.76 -6.76
C LYS A 23 12.76 -14.64 -5.68
N TYR A 24 12.93 -14.12 -4.45
CA TYR A 24 13.63 -14.81 -3.37
C TYR A 24 12.70 -15.65 -2.48
N VAL A 25 11.44 -15.23 -2.31
CA VAL A 25 10.53 -15.80 -1.31
C VAL A 25 9.32 -16.46 -1.99
N ARG A 26 9.57 -17.51 -2.77
CA ARG A 26 8.52 -18.27 -3.50
C ARG A 26 7.54 -19.04 -2.61
N ARG A 27 7.85 -19.24 -1.31
CA ARG A 27 7.10 -20.11 -0.38
C ARG A 27 6.26 -19.40 0.68
N ILE A 28 6.43 -18.10 0.90
CA ILE A 28 5.69 -17.36 1.94
C ILE A 28 4.61 -16.52 1.26
N HIS A 29 3.46 -16.33 1.91
CA HIS A 29 2.33 -15.54 1.42
C HIS A 29 2.74 -14.06 1.24
N THR A 30 3.43 -13.73 0.13
CA THR A 30 3.91 -12.38 -0.22
C THR A 30 2.81 -11.32 -0.11
N GLY A 31 1.56 -11.72 -0.35
CA GLY A 31 0.38 -10.89 -0.16
C GLY A 31 0.23 -10.28 1.24
N TRP A 32 0.52 -11.04 2.31
CA TRP A 32 0.42 -10.52 3.69
C TRP A 32 1.44 -9.43 4.00
N PHE A 33 2.63 -9.51 3.39
CA PHE A 33 3.67 -8.49 3.57
C PHE A 33 3.28 -7.17 2.90
N VAL A 34 2.69 -7.24 1.71
CA VAL A 34 2.20 -6.05 0.98
C VAL A 34 1.04 -5.38 1.72
N LEU A 35 0.22 -6.15 2.45
CA LEU A 35 -0.94 -5.66 3.19
C LEU A 35 -0.59 -4.90 4.48
N ILE A 36 0.55 -5.19 5.11
CA ILE A 36 1.02 -4.49 6.31
C ILE A 36 1.19 -2.99 6.06
N LEU A 37 1.74 -2.61 4.90
CA LEU A 37 2.02 -1.21 4.60
C LEU A 37 0.77 -0.31 4.54
N PRO A 38 -0.26 -0.60 3.72
CA PRO A 38 -1.46 0.24 3.67
C PRO A 38 -2.21 0.28 5.00
N ILE A 39 -2.19 -0.79 5.80
CA ILE A 39 -2.76 -0.78 7.16
C ILE A 39 -1.98 0.18 8.07
N LEU A 40 -0.65 0.11 8.06
CA LEU A 40 0.19 0.96 8.91
C LEU A 40 0.04 2.44 8.52
N LEU A 41 -0.05 2.74 7.23
CA LEU A 41 -0.36 4.09 6.74
C LEU A 41 -1.75 4.53 7.19
N PHE A 42 -2.77 3.68 7.04
CA PHE A 42 -4.14 4.00 7.45
C PHE A 42 -4.24 4.32 8.94
N THR A 43 -3.61 3.52 9.82
CA THR A 43 -3.59 3.79 11.27
C THR A 43 -2.82 5.06 11.61
N TYR A 44 -1.71 5.34 10.91
CA TYR A 44 -0.96 6.59 11.07
C TYR A 44 -1.81 7.82 10.71
N PHE A 45 -2.52 7.79 9.57
CA PHE A 45 -3.38 8.90 9.15
C PHE A 45 -4.64 9.05 10.03
N ILE A 46 -5.17 7.96 10.61
CA ILE A 46 -6.25 8.03 11.59
C ILE A 46 -5.84 8.85 12.82
N GLN A 47 -4.63 8.65 13.34
CA GLN A 47 -4.16 9.39 14.52
C GLN A 47 -4.05 10.89 14.22
N MET A 48 -3.81 11.26 12.95
CA MET A 48 -3.68 12.65 12.51
C MET A 48 -5.03 13.39 12.38
N LEU A 49 -6.17 12.68 12.39
CA LEU A 49 -7.49 13.33 12.47
C LEU A 49 -7.63 14.20 13.72
N HIS A 50 -7.15 13.71 14.87
CA HIS A 50 -7.28 14.43 16.15
C HIS A 50 -6.53 15.78 16.13
N ILE A 51 -5.43 15.85 15.37
CA ILE A 51 -4.65 17.07 15.22
C ILE A 51 -5.42 18.09 14.37
N THR A 52 -6.08 17.60 13.32
CA THR A 52 -6.75 18.44 12.33
C THR A 52 -8.15 18.88 12.76
N SER A 53 -8.82 18.12 13.62
CA SER A 53 -10.14 18.49 14.18
C SER A 53 -10.10 19.80 14.99
N ASN A 54 -8.93 20.18 15.48
CA ASN A 54 -8.70 21.44 16.19
C ASN A 54 -8.41 22.64 15.25
N GLY A 55 -8.61 22.48 13.94
CA GLY A 55 -8.33 23.51 12.93
C GLY A 55 -6.84 23.74 12.65
N ARG A 56 -5.96 22.90 13.20
CA ARG A 56 -4.51 22.98 12.97
C ARG A 56 -4.14 22.20 11.72
N THR A 57 -3.49 22.86 10.76
CA THR A 57 -2.94 22.21 9.57
C THR A 57 -1.47 21.87 9.78
N LEU A 58 -1.06 20.73 9.26
CA LEU A 58 0.33 20.29 9.30
C LEU A 58 1.01 20.71 8.00
N PHE A 59 2.01 21.58 8.13
CA PHE A 59 2.81 22.10 7.02
C PHE A 59 4.22 21.51 7.11
N SER A 60 4.65 20.77 6.09
CA SER A 60 6.02 20.26 5.98
C SER A 60 6.63 20.67 4.65
N GLN A 61 7.76 21.38 4.70
CA GLN A 61 8.47 21.82 3.50
C GLN A 61 9.84 21.15 3.45
N ALA A 62 10.15 20.55 2.31
CA ALA A 62 11.47 20.04 1.98
C ALA A 62 12.00 20.80 0.77
N GLU A 63 13.16 21.43 0.90
CA GLU A 63 13.82 22.10 -0.22
C GLU A 63 14.28 21.05 -1.23
N TRP A 64 13.80 21.15 -2.48
CA TRP A 64 14.17 20.20 -3.52
C TRP A 64 15.24 20.80 -4.44
N ILE A 65 14.94 21.96 -5.05
CA ILE A 65 15.90 22.68 -5.89
C ILE A 65 15.87 24.15 -5.48
N PRO A 66 16.71 24.54 -4.50
CA PRO A 66 16.75 25.91 -3.98
C PRO A 66 17.11 26.94 -5.05
N SER A 67 17.97 26.57 -6.00
CA SER A 67 18.41 27.46 -7.09
C SER A 67 17.29 27.89 -8.04
N LEU A 68 16.20 27.11 -8.11
CA LEU A 68 15.00 27.42 -8.91
C LEU A 68 13.83 27.87 -8.02
N GLY A 69 14.04 28.02 -6.71
CA GLY A 69 12.97 28.33 -5.75
C GLY A 69 11.93 27.21 -5.59
N MET A 70 12.24 25.97 -5.98
CA MET A 70 11.30 24.86 -5.93
C MET A 70 11.39 24.08 -4.63
N ASN A 71 10.29 24.09 -3.88
CA ASN A 71 10.16 23.42 -2.59
C ASN A 71 9.06 22.35 -2.64
N PHE A 72 9.38 21.13 -2.19
CA PHE A 72 8.41 20.08 -1.98
C PHE A 72 7.62 20.36 -0.70
N THR A 73 6.48 21.01 -0.86
CA THR A 73 5.62 21.40 0.26
C THR A 73 4.45 20.42 0.38
N VAL A 74 4.33 19.78 1.53
CA VAL A 74 3.24 18.88 1.88
C VAL A 74 2.29 19.63 2.80
N TYR A 75 1.06 19.81 2.34
CA TYR A 75 -0.02 20.40 3.12
C TYR A 75 -0.97 19.29 3.58
N VAL A 76 -1.10 19.13 4.89
CA VAL A 76 -2.02 18.17 5.48
C VAL A 76 -3.13 18.94 6.18
N ASP A 77 -4.29 18.97 5.52
CA ASP A 77 -5.55 19.53 6.01
C ASP A 77 -6.62 18.44 6.12
N GLY A 78 -7.83 18.84 6.53
CA GLY A 78 -8.93 17.89 6.76
C GLY A 78 -9.37 17.18 5.47
N LEU A 79 -9.36 17.89 4.35
CA LEU A 79 -9.73 17.33 3.05
C LEU A 79 -8.68 16.34 2.54
N SER A 80 -7.39 16.70 2.60
CA SER A 80 -6.29 15.82 2.21
C SER A 80 -6.24 14.57 3.08
N LEU A 81 -6.52 14.69 4.38
CA LEU A 81 -6.64 13.54 5.27
C LEU A 81 -7.78 12.60 4.87
N LEU A 82 -8.96 13.14 4.56
CA LEU A 82 -10.11 12.35 4.11
C LEU A 82 -9.74 11.54 2.87
N PHE A 83 -9.15 12.17 1.85
CA PHE A 83 -8.70 11.47 0.65
C PHE A 83 -7.62 10.43 0.97
N THR A 84 -6.66 10.77 1.82
CA THR A 84 -5.57 9.87 2.18
C THR A 84 -6.09 8.62 2.91
N LEU A 85 -7.04 8.77 3.82
CA LEU A 85 -7.72 7.67 4.51
C LEU A 85 -8.52 6.81 3.55
N LEU A 86 -9.21 7.43 2.59
CA LEU A 86 -9.97 6.70 1.58
C LEU A 86 -9.05 5.87 0.68
N ILE A 87 -7.94 6.45 0.22
CA ILE A 87 -6.94 5.77 -0.62
C ILE A 87 -6.28 4.62 0.15
N THR A 88 -5.81 4.86 1.37
CA THR A 88 -5.13 3.83 2.19
C THR A 88 -6.10 2.75 2.67
N GLY A 89 -7.32 3.12 3.03
CA GLY A 89 -8.39 2.20 3.45
C GLY A 89 -8.82 1.30 2.30
N ILE A 90 -9.29 1.87 1.19
CA ILE A 90 -9.69 1.09 0.01
C ILE A 90 -8.50 0.29 -0.54
N GLY A 91 -7.30 0.87 -0.55
CA GLY A 91 -6.07 0.18 -0.96
C GLY A 91 -5.81 -1.09 -0.15
N SER A 92 -5.97 -1.03 1.18
CA SER A 92 -5.87 -2.20 2.05
C SER A 92 -6.89 -3.29 1.69
N LEU A 93 -8.16 -2.91 1.48
CA LEU A 93 -9.21 -3.85 1.10
C LEU A 93 -8.95 -4.51 -0.27
N VAL A 94 -8.48 -3.75 -1.25
CA VAL A 94 -8.15 -4.26 -2.60
C VAL A 94 -6.98 -5.25 -2.53
N VAL A 95 -5.95 -4.94 -1.73
CA VAL A 95 -4.84 -5.88 -1.51
C VAL A 95 -5.34 -7.14 -0.83
N LEU A 96 -6.13 -7.03 0.26
CA LEU A 96 -6.72 -8.18 0.95
C LEU A 96 -7.52 -9.07 -0.01
N TYR A 97 -8.37 -8.46 -0.83
CA TYR A 97 -9.17 -9.16 -1.84
C TYR A 97 -8.29 -9.92 -2.84
N SER A 98 -7.22 -9.28 -3.33
CA SER A 98 -6.29 -9.86 -4.30
C SER A 98 -5.61 -11.12 -3.76
N ILE A 99 -5.28 -11.16 -2.46
CA ILE A 99 -4.69 -12.33 -1.78
C ILE A 99 -5.65 -13.52 -1.85
N PHE A 100 -6.92 -13.30 -1.49
CA PHE A 100 -7.93 -14.36 -1.51
C PHE A 100 -8.27 -14.80 -2.93
N TYR A 101 -8.34 -13.87 -3.87
CA TYR A 101 -8.66 -14.14 -5.27
C TYR A 101 -7.58 -15.04 -5.92
N LEU A 102 -6.31 -14.64 -5.82
CA LEU A 102 -5.19 -15.40 -6.41
C LEU A 102 -4.93 -16.74 -5.70
N SER A 103 -5.22 -16.84 -4.40
CA SER A 103 -5.14 -18.09 -3.66
C SER A 103 -6.17 -19.12 -4.15
N LYS A 104 -7.38 -18.66 -4.48
CA LYS A 104 -8.47 -19.52 -4.96
C LYS A 104 -8.23 -20.05 -6.37
N GLU A 105 -7.62 -19.25 -7.24
CA GLU A 105 -7.38 -19.62 -8.64
C GLU A 105 -6.30 -20.72 -8.79
N LYS A 106 -5.25 -20.69 -7.95
CA LYS A 106 -4.25 -21.77 -7.91
C LYS A 106 -4.84 -23.15 -7.61
N LYS A 107 -5.94 -23.22 -6.86
CA LYS A 107 -6.58 -24.49 -6.50
C LYS A 107 -7.50 -25.04 -7.60
N LYS A 108 -7.99 -24.19 -8.50
CA LYS A 108 -8.97 -24.58 -9.54
C LYS A 108 -8.31 -25.19 -10.79
N ASN A 109 -7.09 -24.78 -11.14
CA ASN A 109 -6.44 -25.21 -12.39
C ASN A 109 -5.72 -26.57 -12.30
N SER A 110 -5.45 -27.10 -11.10
CA SER A 110 -4.83 -28.43 -10.95
C SER A 110 -5.82 -29.59 -11.06
N LEU A 111 -7.12 -29.35 -10.80
CA LEU A 111 -8.15 -30.39 -10.83
C LEU A 111 -8.79 -30.58 -12.22
N ALA A 112 -8.67 -29.59 -13.12
CA ALA A 112 -9.25 -29.70 -14.47
C ALA A 112 -8.38 -30.48 -15.48
N LEU A 113 -7.08 -30.66 -15.21
CA LEU A 113 -6.16 -31.41 -16.07
C LEU A 113 -6.07 -32.90 -15.71
N SER A 114 -6.37 -33.27 -14.46
CA SER A 114 -6.35 -34.68 -14.03
C SER A 114 -7.60 -35.46 -14.48
N THR A 115 -8.75 -34.81 -14.65
CA THR A 115 -10.01 -35.50 -15.03
C THR A 115 -10.13 -35.75 -16.53
N ARG A 116 -9.39 -35.01 -17.38
CA ARG A 116 -9.40 -35.24 -18.84
C ARG A 116 -8.53 -36.43 -19.28
N ILE A 117 -7.61 -36.89 -18.44
CA ILE A 117 -6.74 -38.05 -18.76
C ILE A 117 -7.46 -39.36 -18.46
N CYS A 118 -8.34 -39.42 -17.46
CA CYS A 118 -9.03 -40.66 -17.09
C CYS A 118 -10.27 -41.00 -17.96
N SER A 119 -10.68 -40.10 -18.86
CA SER A 119 -11.81 -40.33 -19.79
C SER A 119 -11.35 -40.89 -21.15
N CYS A 120 -10.05 -41.17 -21.32
CA CYS A 120 -9.46 -41.68 -22.56
C CYS A 120 -8.75 -43.04 -22.38
N LEU A 121 -8.93 -43.70 -21.23
CA LEU A 121 -8.46 -45.07 -20.98
C LEU A 121 -9.65 -45.99 -20.72
#